data_AF-A0A9C8GID8-F1
#
_entry.id   AF-A0A9C8GID8-F1
#
_cell.length_a   1.000
_cell.length_b   1.000
_cell.length_c   1.000
_cell.angle_alpha   90.00
_cell.angle_beta   90.00
_cell.angle_gamma   90.00
#
_symmetry.space_group_name_H-M   'P 1'
#
loop_
_entity.id
_entity.type
_entity.pdbx_description
1 polymer ?
#
loop_
_entity_poly.entity_id
_entity_poly.type
_entity_poly.pdbx_seq_one_letter_code
_entity_poly.pdbx_strand_id
1 'polypeptide(L)'
;MSYHPHVHYVTPGGGIAEDGSWKPSRANFLLPVKALSRIFRAKFRDALRRRAPDVFAEIPAQVWEKEWVVHSQPVGNGLRARG
;
A
#
# COMPACT_ATOMS: atom_id res chain seq x y z
N MET A 1 10.93 -22.16 -8.80
CA MET A 1 10.97 -21.06 -7.81
C MET A 1 10.34 -19.84 -8.47
N SER A 2 9.11 -19.48 -8.09
CA SER A 2 8.44 -18.31 -8.66
C SER A 2 8.90 -17.07 -7.93
N TYR A 3 9.56 -16.15 -8.63
CA TYR A 3 9.93 -14.85 -8.09
C TYR A 3 8.66 -14.01 -7.86
N HIS A 4 8.36 -13.69 -6.59
CA HIS A 4 7.15 -12.96 -6.17
C HIS A 4 7.49 -11.89 -5.11
N PRO A 5 8.15 -10.79 -5.52
CA PRO A 5 8.50 -9.71 -4.59
C PRO A 5 7.23 -9.05 -4.04
N HIS A 6 7.16 -8.88 -2.72
CA HIS A 6 6.06 -8.23 -2.02
C HIS A 6 6.59 -7.34 -0.89
N VAL A 7 5.83 -6.29 -0.53
CA VAL A 7 6.19 -5.32 0.52
C VAL A 7 5.06 -5.21 1.52
N HIS A 8 5.38 -5.25 2.82
CA HIS A 8 4.43 -5.04 3.92
C HIS A 8 4.59 -3.62 4.47
N TYR A 9 3.48 -2.87 4.52
CA TYR A 9 3.44 -1.55 5.16
C TYR A 9 2.48 -1.58 6.35
N VAL A 10 2.98 -1.21 7.52
CA VAL A 10 2.17 -1.02 8.73
C VAL A 10 1.83 0.45 8.85
N THR A 11 0.54 0.76 9.02
CA THR A 11 0.05 2.13 9.18
C THR A 11 -0.85 2.22 10.41
N PRO A 12 -0.90 3.38 11.10
CA PRO A 12 -1.85 3.59 12.18
C PRO A 12 -3.30 3.44 11.71
N GLY A 13 -4.17 2.93 12.57
CA GLY A 13 -5.61 2.83 12.32
C GLY A 13 -6.34 4.18 12.43
N GLY A 14 -5.79 5.23 11.83
CA GLY A 14 -6.32 6.60 11.90
C GLY A 14 -5.29 7.64 11.48
N GLY A 15 -5.67 8.91 11.53
CA GLY A 15 -4.81 10.04 11.19
C GLY A 15 -5.18 11.31 11.95
N ILE A 16 -4.33 12.32 11.86
CA ILE A 16 -4.55 13.62 12.50
C ILE A 16 -5.30 14.52 11.51
N ALA A 17 -6.37 15.18 11.96
CA ALA A 17 -7.11 16.16 11.19
C ALA A 17 -6.42 17.54 11.19
N GLU A 18 -6.89 18.46 10.34
CA GLU A 18 -6.31 19.81 10.23
C GLU A 18 -6.33 20.59 11.56
N ASP A 19 -7.31 20.31 12.42
CA ASP A 19 -7.44 20.89 13.76
C ASP A 19 -6.58 20.17 14.84
N GLY A 20 -5.77 19.20 14.44
CA GLY A 20 -4.93 18.41 15.36
C GLY A 20 -5.64 17.25 16.05
N SER A 21 -6.95 17.06 15.83
CA SER A 21 -7.69 15.95 16.44
C SER A 21 -7.37 14.60 15.79
N TRP A 22 -7.36 13.53 16.60
CA TRP A 22 -7.21 12.16 16.08
C TRP A 22 -8.53 11.65 15.47
N LYS A 23 -8.47 11.19 14.22
CA LYS A 23 -9.56 10.55 13.51
C LYS A 23 -9.27 9.07 13.31
N PRO A 24 -9.97 8.15 14.02
CA PRO A 24 -9.78 6.73 13.84
C PRO A 24 -10.29 6.26 12.47
N SER A 25 -9.64 5.25 11.90
CA SER A 25 -10.15 4.54 10.74
C SER A 25 -11.29 3.61 11.10
N ARG A 26 -11.99 3.09 10.10
CA ARG A 26 -12.94 1.99 10.31
C ARG A 26 -12.18 0.76 10.83
N ALA A 27 -12.75 0.08 11.83
CA ALA A 27 -12.11 -1.04 12.54
C ALA A 27 -11.74 -2.22 11.61
N ASN A 28 -12.52 -2.41 10.56
CA ASN A 28 -12.37 -3.58 9.69
C ASN A 28 -11.41 -3.31 8.53
N PHE A 29 -11.25 -2.04 8.14
CA PHE A 29 -10.54 -1.71 6.92
C PHE A 29 -10.25 -0.21 6.70
N LEU A 30 -9.00 0.13 6.41
CA LEU A 30 -8.57 1.51 6.18
C LEU A 30 -9.04 2.06 4.81
N LEU A 31 -8.93 1.27 3.72
CA LEU A 31 -9.24 1.71 2.33
C LEU A 31 -9.56 0.54 1.38
N PRO A 32 -10.70 0.51 0.62
CA PRO A 32 -11.10 -0.55 -0.32
C PRO A 32 -9.93 -1.20 -1.10
N VAL A 33 -9.65 -2.52 -0.91
CA VAL A 33 -8.45 -3.23 -1.44
C VAL A 33 -8.29 -2.96 -2.93
N LYS A 34 -9.37 -3.18 -3.69
CA LYS A 34 -9.35 -3.01 -5.14
C LYS A 34 -9.02 -1.58 -5.58
N ALA A 35 -9.52 -0.58 -4.85
CA ALA A 35 -9.21 0.81 -5.15
C ALA A 35 -7.76 1.15 -4.77
N LEU A 36 -7.32 0.71 -3.58
CA LEU A 36 -5.97 0.92 -3.10
C LEU A 36 -4.93 0.27 -4.03
N SER A 37 -5.19 -0.95 -4.50
CA SER A 37 -4.37 -1.65 -5.47
C SER A 37 -4.15 -0.87 -6.76
N ARG A 38 -5.24 -0.36 -7.34
CA ARG A 38 -5.18 0.43 -8.58
C ARG A 38 -4.41 1.74 -8.37
N ILE A 39 -4.69 2.43 -7.26
CA ILE A 39 -4.04 3.71 -6.92
C ILE A 39 -2.54 3.49 -6.65
N PHE A 40 -2.19 2.47 -5.87
CA PHE A 40 -0.81 2.16 -5.54
C PHE A 40 -0.01 1.81 -6.80
N ARG A 41 -0.54 0.93 -7.66
CA ARG A 41 0.09 0.60 -8.95
C ARG A 41 0.39 1.85 -9.78
N ALA A 42 -0.59 2.75 -9.93
CA ALA A 42 -0.42 3.99 -10.68
C ALA A 42 0.64 4.91 -10.06
N LYS A 43 0.56 5.15 -8.74
CA LYS A 43 1.53 6.01 -8.04
C LYS A 43 2.95 5.44 -8.06
N PHE A 44 3.09 4.12 -7.88
CA PHE A 44 4.37 3.44 -7.93
C PHE A 44 4.97 3.52 -9.34
N ARG A 45 4.18 3.23 -10.39
CA ARG A 45 4.60 3.37 -11.79
C ARG A 45 5.13 4.78 -12.09
N ASP A 46 4.36 5.80 -11.71
CA ASP A 46 4.71 7.20 -11.99
C ASP A 46 5.95 7.65 -11.19
N ALA A 47 6.07 7.21 -9.94
CA ALA A 47 7.25 7.47 -9.11
C ALA A 47 8.50 6.76 -9.66
N LEU A 48 8.37 5.51 -10.09
CA LEU A 48 9.46 4.73 -10.66
C LEU A 48 9.96 5.35 -11.97
N ARG A 49 9.04 5.69 -12.88
CA ARG A 49 9.37 6.37 -14.14
C ARG A 49 10.14 7.68 -13.91
N ARG A 50 9.82 8.42 -12.86
CA ARG A 50 10.47 9.70 -12.53
C ARG A 50 11.82 9.52 -11.82
N ARG A 51 11.95 8.53 -10.93
CA ARG A 51 13.11 8.39 -10.03
C ARG A 51 14.16 7.40 -10.52
N ALA A 52 13.77 6.44 -11.36
CA ALA A 52 14.65 5.42 -11.91
C ALA A 52 14.21 5.08 -13.34
N PRO A 53 14.41 6.01 -14.31
CA PRO A 53 13.95 5.82 -15.69
C PRO A 53 14.59 4.61 -16.38
N ASP A 54 15.86 4.30 -16.07
CA ASP A 54 16.56 3.16 -16.64
C ASP A 54 15.92 1.83 -16.19
N VAL A 55 15.69 1.70 -14.88
CA VAL A 55 14.96 0.55 -14.30
C VAL A 55 13.54 0.47 -14.84
N PHE A 56 12.87 1.60 -15.04
CA PHE A 56 11.53 1.63 -15.61
C PHE A 56 11.51 1.10 -17.05
N ALA A 57 12.53 1.41 -17.86
CA ALA A 57 12.63 0.97 -19.24
C ALA A 57 12.85 -0.55 -19.37
N GLU A 58 13.46 -1.19 -18.37
CA GLU A 58 13.64 -2.64 -18.30
C GLU A 58 12.34 -3.41 -17.98
N ILE A 59 11.32 -2.74 -17.44
CA ILE A 59 10.08 -3.38 -17.02
C ILE A 59 9.12 -3.55 -18.21
N PRO A 60 8.70 -4.77 -18.57
CA PRO A 60 7.75 -4.99 -19.66
C PRO A 60 6.43 -4.26 -19.40
N ALA A 61 5.90 -3.58 -20.42
CA ALA A 61 4.67 -2.79 -20.31
C ALA A 61 3.48 -3.60 -19.75
N GLN A 62 3.44 -4.89 -20.04
CA GLN A 62 2.42 -5.85 -19.58
C GLN A 62 2.35 -5.96 -18.05
N VAL A 63 3.43 -5.65 -17.31
CA VAL A 63 3.44 -5.63 -15.84
C VAL A 63 2.44 -4.60 -15.29
N TRP A 64 2.23 -3.50 -16.01
CA TRP A 64 1.34 -2.42 -15.60
C TRP A 64 -0.13 -2.71 -15.91
N GLU A 65 -0.42 -3.68 -16.77
CA GLU A 65 -1.78 -4.12 -17.12
C GLU A 65 -2.32 -5.18 -16.14
N LYS A 66 -1.43 -5.96 -15.50
CA LYS A 66 -1.81 -7.00 -14.53
C LYS A 66 -2.53 -6.43 -13.30
N GLU A 67 -3.52 -7.16 -12.77
CA GLU A 67 -4.08 -6.82 -11.46
C GLU A 67 -3.00 -6.93 -10.38
N TRP A 68 -2.75 -5.83 -9.68
CA TRP A 68 -1.89 -5.83 -8.50
C TRP A 68 -2.78 -6.09 -7.29
N VAL A 69 -2.36 -6.97 -6.39
CA VAL A 69 -3.08 -7.20 -5.14
C VAL A 69 -2.37 -6.41 -4.04
N VAL A 70 -3.08 -5.47 -3.42
CA VAL A 70 -2.63 -4.77 -2.20
C VAL A 70 -3.49 -5.30 -1.08
N HIS A 71 -2.95 -6.28 -0.38
CA HIS A 71 -3.61 -6.83 0.79
C HIS A 71 -3.49 -5.85 1.95
N SER A 72 -4.61 -5.57 2.61
CA SER A 72 -4.63 -4.79 3.84
C SER A 72 -5.44 -5.58 4.86
N GLN A 73 -4.87 -5.72 6.06
CA GLN A 73 -5.51 -6.39 7.18
C GLN A 73 -5.30 -5.55 8.44
N PRO A 74 -6.31 -5.43 9.31
CA PRO A 74 -6.10 -4.86 10.64
C PRO A 74 -5.21 -5.80 11.46
N VAL A 75 -4.07 -5.30 11.93
CA VAL A 75 -3.13 -6.05 12.78
C VAL A 75 -3.32 -5.69 14.25
N GLY A 76 -4.44 -6.15 14.83
CA GLY A 76 -4.71 -6.06 16.26
C GLY A 76 -4.71 -4.64 16.85
N ASN A 77 -4.82 -4.55 18.17
CA ASN A 77 -4.92 -3.29 18.93
C ASN A 77 -3.65 -3.01 19.77
N GLY A 78 -2.53 -3.68 19.48
CA GLY A 78 -1.27 -3.52 20.23
C GLY A 78 -1.31 -4.00 21.70
N LEU A 79 -2.43 -4.50 22.21
CA LEU A 79 -2.58 -4.92 23.62
C LEU A 79 -1.90 -6.26 23.96
N ARG A 80 -1.18 -6.89 23.03
CA ARG A 80 -0.46 -8.17 23.25
C ARG A 80 1.06 -8.06 23.28
N ALA A 81 1.64 -6.85 23.30
CA ALA A 81 3.09 -6.65 23.49
C ALA A 81 3.48 -6.45 24.97
N ARG A 82 2.81 -7.15 25.89
CA ARG A 82 3.26 -7.33 27.29
C ARG A 82 2.95 -8.76 27.71
N GLY A 83 3.98 -9.51 28.09
CA GLY A 83 3.92 -10.90 28.53
C GLY A 83 5.18 -11.62 28.12
#